data_AF-A0A497G091-F1
#
_entry.id   AF-A0A497G091-F1
#
_cell.length_a   1.000
_cell.length_b   1.000
_cell.length_c   1.000
_cell.angle_alpha   90.00
_cell.angle_beta   90.00
_cell.angle_gamma   90.00
#
_symmetry.space_group_name_H-M   'P 1'
#
loop_
_entity.id
_entity.type
_entity.pdbx_description
1 polymer ?
#
loop_
_entity_poly.entity_id
_entity_poly.type
_entity_poly.pdbx_seq_one_letter_code
_entity_poly.pdbx_strand_id
1 'polypeptide(L)'
;MRFPRKVAYVCFIAVLAVLVYFLLSPLIVRVETREVELSKLPELFCKAVFMLNSSKSYLEQSAVKKIVFEEVSSLAREAEDTYIKLSKAHEVLVESESSLGEKLRESSKSYMLLAKASVPILNASHKISSVRKDLEKALSSMLDCKVDNALYYWSKCEENLLKARKELKDALLTLLEVNSSNLLSTKHRRVYNSTVDEVLSTIKTIDELVKLFNIVKENRELIKMICNGTQLCKCDSEKLSNDFSSVCPCKVKWFSYEVSLIKRNFVLKTQPKGSRGPGAGYESPSSDD
;
A
#
# COMPACT_ATOMS: atom_id res chain seq x y z
N MET A 1 55.35 11.71 40.32
CA MET A 1 54.74 12.93 39.72
C MET A 1 53.74 13.52 40.71
N ARG A 2 54.04 14.67 41.31
CA ARG A 2 53.08 15.38 42.18
C ARG A 2 52.15 16.19 41.29
N PHE A 3 50.94 15.69 41.04
CA PHE A 3 49.90 16.51 40.41
C PHE A 3 49.67 17.73 41.31
N PRO A 4 49.82 18.97 40.80
CA PRO A 4 49.63 20.16 41.61
C PRO A 4 48.17 20.17 42.08
N ARG A 5 47.96 20.21 43.41
CA ARG A 5 46.64 20.16 44.06
C ARG A 5 45.63 21.14 43.44
N LYS A 6 46.11 22.27 42.92
CA LYS A 6 45.33 23.27 42.19
C LYS A 6 44.71 22.72 40.89
N VAL A 7 45.44 21.92 40.11
CA VAL A 7 44.95 21.32 38.87
C VAL A 7 43.92 20.23 39.16
N ALA A 8 44.15 19.42 40.21
CA ALA A 8 43.15 18.44 40.65
C ALA A 8 41.84 19.12 41.10
N TYR A 9 41.94 20.26 41.79
CA TYR A 9 40.76 21.02 42.23
C TYR A 9 40.00 21.66 41.05
N VAL A 10 40.72 22.21 40.07
CA VAL A 10 40.13 22.79 38.86
C VAL A 10 39.44 21.70 38.03
N CYS A 11 40.06 20.54 37.84
CA CYS A 11 39.44 19.40 37.15
C CYS A 11 38.20 18.91 37.90
N PHE A 12 38.25 18.82 39.23
CA PHE A 12 37.12 18.40 40.04
C PHE A 12 35.93 19.37 39.92
N ILE A 13 36.17 20.68 40.00
CA ILE A 13 35.13 21.71 39.81
C ILE A 13 34.56 21.65 38.39
N ALA A 14 35.41 21.49 37.37
CA ALA A 14 34.96 21.39 35.98
C ALA A 14 34.06 20.17 35.76
N VAL A 15 34.44 19.00 36.29
CA VAL A 15 33.62 17.78 36.21
C VAL A 15 32.30 17.96 36.96
N LEU A 16 32.33 18.60 38.13
CA LEU A 16 31.14 18.84 38.95
C LEU A 16 30.19 19.84 38.26
N ALA A 17 30.73 20.88 37.63
CA ALA A 17 29.94 21.82 36.81
C ALA A 17 29.32 21.14 35.58
N VAL A 18 30.04 20.24 34.92
CA VAL A 18 29.50 19.45 33.79
C VAL A 18 28.42 18.47 34.26
N LEU A 19 28.60 17.82 35.42
CA LEU A 19 27.58 16.94 36.01
C LEU A 19 26.33 17.71 36.43
N VAL A 20 26.50 18.86 37.09
CA VAL A 20 25.38 19.73 37.45
C VAL A 20 24.68 20.25 36.19
N TYR A 21 25.44 20.61 35.14
CA TYR A 21 24.86 20.97 33.85
C TYR A 21 24.10 19.79 33.23
N PHE A 22 24.63 18.57 33.23
CA PHE A 22 23.91 17.40 32.72
C PHE A 22 22.64 17.09 33.53
N LEU A 23 22.69 17.20 34.86
CA LEU A 23 21.55 17.00 35.77
C LEU A 23 20.48 18.10 35.65
N LEU A 24 20.89 19.34 35.40
CA LEU A 24 19.99 20.49 35.26
C LEU A 24 19.62 20.79 33.80
N SER A 25 20.30 20.20 32.82
CA SER A 25 19.97 20.35 31.39
C SER A 25 18.53 19.97 31.06
N PRO A 26 17.90 18.95 31.68
CA PRO A 26 16.49 18.64 31.45
C PRO A 26 15.55 19.71 32.03
N LEU A 27 16.01 20.51 33.01
CA LEU A 27 15.24 21.60 33.61
C LEU A 27 15.41 22.93 32.85
N ILE A 28 16.58 23.14 32.23
CA ILE A 28 16.89 24.36 31.46
C ILE A 28 16.36 24.26 30.03
N VAL A 29 16.43 23.07 29.43
CA VAL A 29 15.73 22.78 28.18
C VAL A 29 14.28 22.47 28.53
N ARG A 30 13.53 23.51 28.89
CA ARG A 30 12.08 23.51 28.64
C ARG A 30 11.94 23.38 27.13
N VAL A 31 11.83 22.14 26.66
CA VAL A 31 11.11 21.87 25.43
C VAL A 31 9.80 22.62 25.60
N GLU A 32 9.49 23.55 24.70
CA GLU A 32 8.13 24.06 24.55
C GLU A 32 7.26 22.85 24.18
N THR A 33 6.92 22.05 25.17
CA THR A 33 5.76 21.19 25.15
C THR A 33 4.61 22.18 25.05
N ARG A 34 4.20 22.50 23.82
CA ARG A 34 2.80 22.88 23.60
C ARG A 34 2.00 21.80 24.30
N GLU A 35 1.50 22.09 25.49
CA GLU A 35 0.69 21.17 26.27
C GLU A 35 -0.39 20.67 25.33
N VAL A 36 -0.38 19.36 25.08
CA VAL A 36 -1.52 18.77 24.38
C VAL A 36 -2.66 18.84 25.37
N GLU A 37 -3.56 19.80 25.17
CA GLU A 37 -4.80 19.86 25.91
C GLU A 37 -5.54 18.53 25.69
N LEU A 38 -5.53 17.66 26.70
CA LEU A 38 -6.17 16.34 26.64
C LEU A 38 -7.67 16.43 26.31
N SER A 39 -8.28 17.60 26.56
CA SER A 39 -9.65 17.94 26.13
C SER A 39 -9.86 17.86 24.62
N LYS A 40 -8.80 17.98 23.81
CA LYS A 40 -8.83 17.88 22.34
C LYS A 40 -8.66 16.44 21.81
N LEU A 41 -8.43 15.45 22.68
CA LEU A 41 -8.27 14.05 22.27
C LEU A 41 -9.42 13.51 21.39
N PRO A 42 -10.71 13.76 21.72
CA PRO A 42 -11.80 13.28 20.88
C PRO A 42 -11.73 13.83 19.44
N GLU A 43 -11.35 15.10 19.29
CA GLU A 43 -11.17 15.74 17.98
C GLU A 43 -10.02 15.08 17.21
N LEU A 44 -8.88 14.84 17.88
CA LEU A 44 -7.73 14.17 17.28
C LEU A 44 -8.04 12.73 16.84
N PHE A 45 -8.84 12.00 17.62
CA PHE A 45 -9.29 10.65 17.25
C PHE A 45 -10.17 10.68 15.99
N CYS A 46 -11.11 11.61 15.93
CA CYS A 46 -11.94 11.81 14.73
C CYS A 46 -11.09 12.21 13.52
N LYS A 47 -10.11 13.09 13.72
CA LYS A 47 -9.20 13.55 12.67
C LYS A 47 -8.35 12.41 12.11
N ALA A 48 -7.78 11.55 12.97
CA ALA A 48 -7.02 10.38 12.52
C ALA A 48 -7.86 9.42 11.67
N VAL A 49 -9.11 9.18 12.05
CA VAL A 49 -10.04 8.36 11.27
C VAL A 49 -10.42 9.03 9.95
N PHE A 50 -10.62 10.34 9.97
CA PHE A 50 -10.90 11.11 8.77
C PHE A 50 -9.73 11.04 7.78
N MET A 51 -8.47 11.17 8.25
CA MET A 51 -7.27 10.99 7.43
C MET A 51 -7.20 9.58 6.83
N LEU A 52 -7.47 8.55 7.61
CA LEU A 52 -7.47 7.17 7.13
C LEU A 52 -8.57 6.91 6.10
N ASN A 53 -9.77 7.44 6.32
CA ASN A 53 -10.87 7.29 5.38
C ASN A 53 -10.62 8.06 4.08
N SER A 54 -10.05 9.26 4.19
CA SER A 54 -9.68 10.08 3.04
C SER A 54 -8.61 9.38 2.21
N SER A 55 -7.53 8.90 2.85
CA SER A 55 -6.46 8.17 2.16
C SER A 55 -6.98 6.91 1.46
N LYS A 56 -7.89 6.15 2.08
CA LYS A 56 -8.60 5.03 1.42
C LYS A 56 -9.36 5.49 0.17
N SER A 57 -10.11 6.59 0.26
CA SER A 57 -10.88 7.11 -0.88
C SER A 57 -9.98 7.54 -2.04
N TYR A 58 -8.80 8.12 -1.76
CA TYR A 58 -7.79 8.40 -2.78
C TYR A 58 -7.25 7.10 -3.40
N LEU A 59 -7.00 6.06 -2.60
CA LEU A 59 -6.52 4.78 -3.09
C LEU A 59 -7.54 4.12 -4.03
N GLU A 60 -8.82 4.08 -3.65
CA GLU A 60 -9.92 3.54 -4.46
C GLU A 60 -10.02 4.24 -5.83
N GLN A 61 -9.77 5.55 -5.86
CA GLN A 61 -9.88 6.39 -7.07
C GLN A 61 -8.58 6.46 -7.89
N SER A 62 -7.45 5.98 -7.36
CA SER A 62 -6.12 6.21 -7.92
C SER A 62 -5.95 5.66 -9.35
N ALA A 63 -6.59 4.54 -9.67
CA ALA A 63 -6.54 3.95 -11.00
C ALA A 63 -7.62 4.48 -11.96
N VAL A 64 -8.50 5.38 -11.51
CA VAL A 64 -9.62 5.89 -12.33
C VAL A 64 -9.48 7.39 -12.58
N LYS A 65 -9.03 8.15 -11.57
CA LYS A 65 -8.94 9.61 -11.63
C LYS A 65 -7.50 10.07 -11.48
N LYS A 66 -7.20 11.21 -12.10
CA LYS A 66 -5.95 11.93 -11.85
C LYS A 66 -6.03 12.53 -10.45
N ILE A 67 -5.05 12.20 -9.62
CA ILE A 67 -4.89 12.75 -8.27
C ILE A 67 -3.88 13.89 -8.35
N VAL A 68 -4.28 15.06 -7.84
CA VAL A 68 -3.46 16.27 -7.77
C VAL A 68 -2.45 16.12 -6.63
N PHE A 69 -1.16 16.39 -6.91
CA PHE A 69 -0.09 16.16 -5.95
C PHE A 69 -0.23 17.08 -4.73
N GLU A 70 -0.63 18.32 -4.94
CA GLU A 70 -0.79 19.34 -3.91
C GLU A 70 -1.85 18.95 -2.87
N GLU A 71 -2.97 18.39 -3.32
CA GLU A 71 -4.04 17.89 -2.44
C GLU A 71 -3.54 16.74 -1.55
N VAL A 72 -2.83 15.77 -2.16
CA VAL A 72 -2.22 14.65 -1.45
C VAL A 72 -1.17 15.12 -0.45
N SER A 73 -0.31 16.07 -0.85
CA SER A 73 0.75 16.61 0.00
C SER A 73 0.17 17.35 1.21
N SER A 74 -0.90 18.13 1.02
CA SER A 74 -1.59 18.82 2.10
C SER A 74 -2.18 17.83 3.12
N LEU A 75 -2.90 16.81 2.64
CA LEU A 75 -3.48 15.78 3.51
C LEU A 75 -2.42 14.95 4.21
N ALA A 76 -1.31 14.63 3.55
CA ALA A 76 -0.20 13.90 4.15
C ALA A 76 0.43 14.69 5.31
N ARG A 77 0.64 16.00 5.14
CA ARG A 77 1.14 16.87 6.22
C ARG A 77 0.17 16.95 7.39
N GLU A 78 -1.13 16.99 7.10
CA GLU A 78 -2.16 17.02 8.13
C GLU A 78 -2.26 15.68 8.90
N ALA A 79 -2.09 14.56 8.20
CA ALA A 79 -1.99 13.24 8.83
C ALA A 79 -0.75 13.14 9.73
N GLU A 80 0.40 13.66 9.27
CA GLU A 80 1.63 13.71 10.06
C GLU A 80 1.50 14.59 11.31
N ASP A 81 0.92 15.79 11.18
CA ASP A 81 0.63 16.67 12.33
C ASP A 81 -0.31 15.98 13.34
N THR A 82 -1.32 15.26 12.84
CA THR A 82 -2.25 14.50 13.68
C THR A 82 -1.53 13.36 14.42
N TYR A 83 -0.64 12.64 13.72
CA TYR A 83 0.22 11.62 14.31
C TYR A 83 1.10 12.20 15.43
N ILE A 84 1.79 13.32 15.19
CA ILE A 84 2.66 13.97 16.17
C ILE A 84 1.85 14.38 17.42
N LYS A 85 0.67 14.98 17.24
CA LYS A 85 -0.19 15.39 18.36
C LYS A 85 -0.67 14.19 19.18
N LEU A 86 -1.05 13.09 18.52
CA LEU A 86 -1.47 11.87 19.20
C LEU A 86 -0.31 11.13 19.88
N SER A 87 0.90 11.17 19.32
CA SER A 87 2.11 10.64 19.95
C SER A 87 2.40 11.37 21.26
N LYS A 88 2.36 12.70 21.25
CA LYS A 88 2.54 13.51 22.46
C LYS A 88 1.44 13.25 23.49
N ALA A 89 0.19 13.12 23.05
CA ALA A 89 -0.91 12.78 23.95
C ALA A 89 -0.72 11.39 24.59
N HIS A 90 -0.26 10.41 23.79
CA HIS A 90 0.07 9.08 24.28
C HIS A 90 1.16 9.12 25.35
N GLU A 91 2.24 9.89 25.13
CA GLU A 91 3.34 10.09 26.09
C GLU A 91 2.85 10.69 27.41
N VAL A 92 2.06 11.77 27.37
CA VAL A 92 1.49 12.40 28.57
C VAL A 92 0.61 11.42 29.36
N LEU A 93 -0.14 10.56 28.66
CA LEU A 93 -1.00 9.57 29.29
C LEU A 93 -0.25 8.36 29.86
N VAL A 94 1.05 8.18 29.56
CA VAL A 94 1.87 7.13 30.18
C VAL A 94 1.94 7.30 31.70
N GLU A 95 1.98 8.55 32.16
CA GLU A 95 2.10 8.88 33.59
C GLU A 95 0.77 8.75 34.36
N SER A 96 -0.35 8.51 33.67
CA SER A 96 -1.64 8.33 34.34
C SER A 96 -1.81 6.91 34.89
N GLU A 97 -1.95 6.80 36.21
CA GLU A 97 -2.27 5.54 36.89
C GLU A 97 -3.78 5.21 36.91
N SER A 98 -4.62 6.09 36.37
CA SER A 98 -6.08 5.86 36.32
C SER A 98 -6.48 4.89 35.19
N SER A 99 -7.52 4.09 35.43
CA SER A 99 -8.10 3.18 34.42
C SER A 99 -8.63 3.92 33.18
N LEU A 100 -9.15 5.14 33.36
CA LEU A 100 -9.55 6.00 32.23
C LEU A 100 -8.33 6.45 31.43
N GLY A 101 -7.27 6.88 32.09
CA GLY A 101 -6.05 7.32 31.42
C GLY A 101 -5.34 6.19 30.67
N GLU A 102 -5.30 4.98 31.23
CA GLU A 102 -4.81 3.79 30.52
C GLU A 102 -5.63 3.54 29.24
N LYS A 103 -6.96 3.57 29.34
CA LYS A 103 -7.83 3.39 28.18
C LYS A 103 -7.62 4.47 27.12
N LEU A 104 -7.44 5.72 27.53
CA LEU A 104 -7.13 6.83 26.62
C LEU A 104 -5.74 6.69 26.00
N ARG A 105 -4.75 6.18 26.74
CA ARG A 105 -3.39 5.93 26.26
C ARG A 105 -3.40 4.90 25.13
N GLU A 106 -4.06 3.77 25.37
CA GLU A 106 -4.17 2.68 24.40
C GLU A 106 -5.00 3.07 23.16
N SER A 107 -6.04 3.87 23.37
CA SER A 107 -6.81 4.49 22.28
C SER A 107 -5.92 5.43 21.47
N SER A 108 -5.18 6.33 22.13
CA SER A 108 -4.29 7.29 21.49
C SER A 108 -3.23 6.60 20.64
N LYS A 109 -2.66 5.50 21.14
CA LYS A 109 -1.74 4.65 20.36
C LYS A 109 -2.38 4.16 19.06
N SER A 110 -3.58 3.59 19.18
CA SER A 110 -4.30 3.03 18.03
C SER A 110 -4.68 4.11 17.01
N TYR A 111 -5.16 5.28 17.46
CA TYR A 111 -5.47 6.40 16.58
C TYR A 111 -4.22 7.02 15.94
N MET A 112 -3.09 7.14 16.66
CA MET A 112 -1.85 7.65 16.06
C MET A 112 -1.40 6.75 14.90
N LEU A 113 -1.52 5.43 15.05
CA LEU A 113 -1.16 4.47 14.00
C LEU A 113 -2.07 4.62 12.76
N LEU A 114 -3.36 4.95 12.94
CA LEU A 114 -4.24 5.27 11.80
C LEU A 114 -3.74 6.50 11.03
N ALA A 115 -3.36 7.57 11.74
CA ALA A 115 -2.82 8.78 11.13
C ALA A 115 -1.50 8.49 10.41
N LYS A 116 -0.58 7.76 11.06
CA LYS A 116 0.71 7.34 10.49
C LYS A 116 0.54 6.51 9.21
N ALA A 117 -0.39 5.56 9.19
CA ALA A 117 -0.66 4.74 8.02
C ALA A 117 -1.28 5.51 6.83
N SER A 118 -1.92 6.66 7.10
CA SER A 118 -2.58 7.46 6.05
C SER A 118 -1.59 8.05 5.05
N VAL A 119 -0.40 8.45 5.51
CA VAL A 119 0.66 9.06 4.68
C VAL A 119 1.14 8.13 3.55
N PRO A 120 1.62 6.90 3.83
CA PRO A 120 2.04 5.98 2.78
C PRO A 120 0.89 5.58 1.84
N ILE A 121 -0.35 5.47 2.33
CA ILE A 121 -1.53 5.20 1.48
C ILE A 121 -1.74 6.35 0.47
N LEU A 122 -1.68 7.59 0.93
CA LEU A 122 -1.76 8.79 0.09
C LEU A 122 -0.64 8.83 -0.96
N ASN A 123 0.60 8.56 -0.54
CA ASN A 123 1.76 8.51 -1.42
C ASN A 123 1.64 7.41 -2.48
N ALA A 124 1.14 6.23 -2.12
CA ALA A 124 0.89 5.13 -3.05
C ALA A 124 -0.20 5.51 -4.07
N SER A 125 -1.28 6.13 -3.59
CA SER A 125 -2.40 6.58 -4.43
C SER A 125 -1.93 7.53 -5.53
N HIS A 126 -1.08 8.51 -5.18
CA HIS A 126 -0.50 9.41 -6.17
C HIS A 126 0.39 8.69 -7.19
N LYS A 127 1.25 7.76 -6.75
CA LYS A 127 2.14 6.99 -7.62
C LYS A 127 1.36 6.09 -8.60
N ILE A 128 0.25 5.49 -8.16
CA ILE A 128 -0.63 4.71 -9.04
C ILE A 128 -1.31 5.63 -10.06
N SER A 129 -1.81 6.78 -9.58
CA SER A 129 -2.50 7.74 -10.44
C SER A 129 -1.60 8.35 -11.52
N SER A 130 -0.32 8.58 -11.21
CA SER A 130 0.63 9.17 -12.15
C SER A 130 0.93 8.27 -13.36
N VAL A 131 0.83 6.94 -13.18
CA VAL A 131 1.11 5.96 -14.25
C VAL A 131 -0.13 5.36 -14.89
N ARG A 132 -1.33 5.73 -14.42
CA ARG A 132 -2.62 5.19 -14.89
C ARG A 132 -2.74 5.15 -16.41
N LYS A 133 -2.46 6.26 -17.09
CA LYS A 133 -2.60 6.36 -18.56
C LYS A 133 -1.64 5.43 -19.31
N ASP A 134 -0.42 5.26 -18.81
CA ASP A 134 0.55 4.36 -19.44
C ASP A 134 0.18 2.90 -19.16
N LEU A 135 -0.34 2.58 -17.97
CA LEU A 135 -0.83 1.25 -17.64
C LEU A 135 -2.03 0.85 -18.54
N GLU A 136 -2.99 1.76 -18.74
CA GLU A 136 -4.09 1.57 -19.69
C GLU A 136 -3.59 1.27 -21.11
N LYS A 137 -2.60 2.04 -21.59
CA LYS A 137 -1.99 1.82 -22.90
C LYS A 137 -1.21 0.52 -22.99
N ALA A 138 -0.56 0.09 -21.91
CA ALA A 138 0.17 -1.16 -21.86
C ALA A 138 -0.80 -2.34 -22.03
N LEU A 139 -1.90 -2.35 -21.27
CA LEU A 139 -2.94 -3.38 -21.35
C LEU A 139 -3.66 -3.37 -22.70
N SER A 140 -4.04 -2.18 -23.19
CA SER A 140 -4.66 -2.04 -24.53
C SER A 140 -3.74 -2.53 -25.65
N SER A 141 -2.44 -2.21 -25.58
CA SER A 141 -1.46 -2.70 -26.55
C SER A 141 -1.33 -4.22 -26.53
N MET A 142 -1.45 -4.86 -25.36
CA MET A 142 -1.49 -6.32 -25.25
C MET A 142 -2.74 -6.92 -25.91
N LEU A 143 -3.91 -6.30 -25.71
CA LEU A 143 -5.15 -6.73 -26.35
C LEU A 143 -5.06 -6.61 -27.88
N ASP A 144 -4.40 -5.57 -28.38
CA ASP A 144 -4.12 -5.34 -29.80
C ASP A 144 -2.96 -6.18 -30.35
N CYS A 145 -2.36 -7.08 -29.55
CA CYS A 145 -1.20 -7.89 -29.94
C CYS A 145 0.05 -7.07 -30.32
N LYS A 146 0.15 -5.81 -29.88
CA LYS A 146 1.30 -4.91 -30.05
C LYS A 146 2.27 -5.07 -28.87
N VAL A 147 2.92 -6.23 -28.79
CA VAL A 147 3.76 -6.65 -27.64
C VAL A 147 4.85 -5.63 -27.27
N ASP A 148 5.52 -5.06 -28.28
CA ASP A 148 6.61 -4.11 -28.04
C ASP A 148 6.11 -2.78 -27.47
N ASN A 149 4.95 -2.30 -27.95
CA ASN A 149 4.31 -1.11 -27.40
C ASN A 149 3.84 -1.37 -25.97
N ALA A 150 3.28 -2.55 -25.71
CA ALA A 150 2.85 -2.92 -24.37
C ALA A 150 4.01 -2.89 -23.36
N LEU A 151 5.15 -3.49 -23.71
CA LEU A 151 6.35 -3.49 -22.87
C LEU A 151 6.96 -2.09 -22.72
N TYR A 152 6.89 -1.25 -23.76
CA TYR A 152 7.33 0.14 -23.69
C TYR A 152 6.50 0.98 -22.71
N TYR A 153 5.18 0.83 -22.70
CA TYR A 153 4.34 1.54 -21.74
C TYR A 153 4.45 0.95 -20.32
N TRP A 154 4.57 -0.37 -20.22
CA TRP A 154 4.81 -1.04 -18.93
C TRP A 154 6.09 -0.56 -18.25
N SER A 155 7.19 -0.40 -18.99
CA SER A 155 8.47 0.04 -18.40
C SER A 155 8.40 1.44 -17.77
N LYS A 156 7.47 2.29 -18.21
CA LYS A 156 7.18 3.60 -17.59
C LYS A 156 6.36 3.50 -16.30
N CYS A 157 5.66 2.38 -16.11
CA CYS A 157 4.77 2.15 -14.98
C CYS A 157 5.46 1.40 -13.84
N GLU A 158 6.30 0.43 -14.19
CA GLU A 158 6.82 -0.61 -13.30
C GLU A 158 7.40 -0.04 -12.00
N GLU A 159 8.33 0.92 -12.10
CA GLU A 159 8.99 1.50 -10.93
C GLU A 159 8.01 2.16 -9.96
N ASN A 160 7.06 2.95 -10.47
CA ASN A 160 6.08 3.65 -9.63
C ASN A 160 5.07 2.67 -8.99
N LEU A 161 4.66 1.62 -9.70
CA LEU A 161 3.82 0.57 -9.14
C LEU A 161 4.54 -0.21 -8.03
N LEU A 162 5.82 -0.54 -8.22
CA LEU A 162 6.63 -1.20 -7.19
C LEU A 162 6.85 -0.30 -5.97
N LYS A 163 7.09 0.99 -6.17
CA LYS A 163 7.16 1.97 -5.07
C LYS A 163 5.82 2.10 -4.34
N ALA A 164 4.70 2.20 -5.06
CA ALA A 164 3.37 2.25 -4.48
C ALA A 164 3.08 0.99 -3.64
N ARG A 165 3.46 -0.19 -4.15
CA ARG A 165 3.34 -1.44 -3.42
C ARG A 165 4.13 -1.43 -2.12
N LYS A 166 5.36 -0.92 -2.12
CA LYS A 166 6.19 -0.82 -0.91
C LYS A 166 5.50 0.06 0.13
N GLU A 167 5.03 1.24 -0.26
CA GLU A 167 4.32 2.18 0.61
C GLU A 167 3.05 1.53 1.20
N LEU A 168 2.27 0.80 0.40
CA LEU A 168 1.09 0.09 0.89
C LEU A 168 1.45 -1.03 1.87
N LYS A 169 2.59 -1.71 1.71
CA LYS A 169 3.07 -2.70 2.68
C LYS A 169 3.48 -2.03 3.99
N ASP A 170 4.18 -0.90 3.92
CA ASP A 170 4.57 -0.13 5.11
C ASP A 170 3.33 0.38 5.87
N ALA A 171 2.31 0.82 5.14
CA ALA A 171 1.00 1.18 5.70
C ALA A 171 0.33 -0.03 6.37
N LEU A 172 0.32 -1.18 5.71
CA LEU A 172 -0.28 -2.40 6.24
C LEU A 172 0.41 -2.87 7.52
N LEU A 173 1.74 -2.85 7.58
CA LEU A 173 2.49 -3.17 8.80
C LEU A 173 2.08 -2.25 9.96
N THR A 174 1.96 -0.95 9.69
CA THR A 174 1.49 0.03 10.68
C THR A 174 0.05 -0.25 11.11
N LEU A 175 -0.84 -0.62 10.19
CA LEU A 175 -2.23 -0.96 10.49
C LEU A 175 -2.35 -2.25 11.31
N LEU A 176 -1.48 -3.24 11.10
CA LEU A 176 -1.49 -4.48 11.87
C LEU A 176 -1.14 -4.28 13.36
N GLU A 177 -0.43 -3.19 13.69
CA GLU A 177 -0.16 -2.81 15.08
C GLU A 177 -1.36 -2.16 15.79
N VAL A 178 -2.42 -1.80 15.03
CA VAL A 178 -3.63 -1.19 15.58
C VAL A 178 -4.45 -2.24 16.32
N ASN A 179 -4.71 -1.98 17.60
CA ASN A 179 -5.69 -2.77 18.32
C ASN A 179 -7.11 -2.23 18.05
N SER A 180 -7.88 -2.96 17.25
CA SER A 180 -9.24 -2.56 16.89
C SER A 180 -10.18 -2.41 18.10
N SER A 181 -9.92 -3.09 19.23
CA SER A 181 -10.72 -2.95 20.44
C SER A 181 -10.56 -1.58 21.12
N ASN A 182 -9.45 -0.90 20.87
CA ASN A 182 -9.13 0.43 21.37
C ASN A 182 -9.70 1.55 20.48
N LEU A 183 -10.31 1.20 19.34
CA LEU A 183 -11.08 2.16 18.55
C LEU A 183 -12.46 2.34 19.21
N LEU A 184 -12.68 3.54 19.74
CA LEU A 184 -13.78 3.89 20.64
C LEU A 184 -15.17 3.90 19.99
N SER A 185 -15.24 3.80 18.66
CA SER A 185 -16.50 3.80 17.91
C SER A 185 -16.54 2.67 16.89
N THR A 186 -17.71 2.05 16.74
CA THR A 186 -17.96 1.03 15.71
C THR A 186 -17.76 1.58 14.30
N LYS A 187 -18.07 2.87 14.08
CA LYS A 187 -17.79 3.55 12.81
C LYS A 187 -16.28 3.64 12.55
N HIS A 188 -15.47 3.93 13.57
CA HIS A 188 -14.01 4.00 13.44
C HIS A 188 -13.43 2.63 13.09
N ARG A 189 -13.93 1.55 13.71
CA ARG A 189 -13.55 0.17 13.37
C ARG A 189 -13.91 -0.21 11.94
N ARG A 190 -15.09 0.20 11.46
CA ARG A 190 -15.52 -0.04 10.07
C ARG A 190 -14.59 0.64 9.08
N VAL A 191 -14.21 1.90 9.32
CA VAL A 191 -13.23 2.61 8.49
C VAL A 191 -11.92 1.83 8.47
N TYR A 192 -11.36 1.51 9.64
CA TYR A 192 -10.13 0.72 9.77
C TYR A 192 -10.17 -0.58 8.97
N ASN A 193 -11.17 -1.43 9.19
CA ASN A 193 -11.30 -2.71 8.48
C ASN A 193 -11.40 -2.52 6.96
N SER A 194 -12.25 -1.59 6.51
CA SER A 194 -12.41 -1.31 5.08
C SER A 194 -11.13 -0.79 4.43
N THR A 195 -10.32 -0.02 5.16
CA THR A 195 -9.03 0.46 4.66
C THR A 195 -8.01 -0.66 4.57
N VAL A 196 -7.96 -1.56 5.56
CA VAL A 196 -7.08 -2.76 5.50
C VAL A 196 -7.42 -3.62 4.28
N ASP A 197 -8.70 -3.88 4.04
CA ASP A 197 -9.16 -4.63 2.88
C ASP A 197 -8.77 -3.96 1.55
N GLU A 198 -8.93 -2.64 1.47
CA GLU A 198 -8.59 -1.85 0.29
C GLU A 198 -7.08 -1.87 0.00
N VAL A 199 -6.25 -1.70 1.03
CA VAL A 199 -4.79 -1.77 0.94
C VAL A 199 -4.34 -3.15 0.46
N LEU A 200 -4.86 -4.22 1.08
CA LEU A 200 -4.54 -5.60 0.70
C LEU A 200 -4.94 -5.91 -0.74
N SER A 201 -6.14 -5.49 -1.13
CA SER A 201 -6.67 -5.72 -2.48
C SER A 201 -5.86 -4.96 -3.53
N THR A 202 -5.42 -3.75 -3.21
CA THR A 202 -4.55 -2.96 -4.10
C THR A 202 -3.16 -3.56 -4.24
N ILE A 203 -2.55 -4.05 -3.15
CA ILE A 203 -1.27 -4.78 -3.21
C ILE A 203 -1.38 -5.98 -4.14
N LYS A 204 -2.45 -6.79 -4.00
CA LYS A 204 -2.71 -7.95 -4.86
C LYS A 204 -2.90 -7.54 -6.33
N THR A 205 -3.58 -6.42 -6.58
CA THR A 205 -3.74 -5.87 -7.93
C THR A 205 -2.39 -5.56 -8.55
N ILE A 206 -1.50 -4.86 -7.83
CA ILE A 206 -0.16 -4.54 -8.32
C ILE A 206 0.65 -5.81 -8.56
N ASP A 207 0.61 -6.78 -7.64
CA ASP A 207 1.35 -8.04 -7.77
C ASP A 207 0.95 -8.83 -9.02
N GLU A 208 -0.35 -8.92 -9.32
CA GLU A 208 -0.83 -9.63 -10.50
C GLU A 208 -0.55 -8.88 -11.81
N LEU A 209 -0.54 -7.53 -11.80
CA LEU A 209 -0.10 -6.74 -12.96
C LEU A 209 1.39 -6.93 -13.25
N VAL A 210 2.23 -6.88 -12.21
CA VAL A 210 3.67 -7.13 -12.35
C VAL A 210 3.90 -8.55 -12.87
N LYS A 211 3.20 -9.54 -12.32
CA LYS A 211 3.26 -10.92 -12.78
C LYS A 211 2.89 -11.05 -14.25
N LEU A 212 1.78 -10.44 -14.67
CA LEU A 212 1.34 -10.45 -16.07
C LEU A 212 2.43 -9.92 -17.00
N PHE A 213 3.00 -8.76 -16.72
CA PHE A 213 3.99 -8.16 -17.62
C PHE A 213 5.37 -8.83 -17.54
N ASN A 214 5.70 -9.50 -16.43
CA ASN A 214 6.87 -10.39 -16.38
C ASN A 214 6.72 -11.57 -17.34
N ILE A 215 5.54 -12.22 -17.35
CA ILE A 215 5.24 -13.29 -18.33
C ILE A 215 5.38 -12.77 -19.76
N VAL A 216 4.86 -11.57 -20.04
CA VAL A 216 4.96 -10.93 -21.36
C VAL A 216 6.42 -10.68 -21.75
N LYS A 217 7.23 -10.18 -20.82
CA LYS A 217 8.65 -9.87 -21.03
C LYS A 217 9.47 -11.12 -21.28
N GLU A 218 9.29 -12.16 -20.47
CA GLU A 218 10.03 -13.43 -20.55
C GLU A 218 9.68 -14.23 -21.81
N ASN A 219 8.43 -14.12 -22.28
CA ASN A 219 7.93 -14.86 -23.44
C ASN A 219 7.67 -13.97 -24.67
N ARG A 220 8.34 -12.81 -24.75
CA ARG A 220 8.09 -11.76 -25.77
C ARG A 220 7.96 -12.29 -27.19
N GLU A 221 8.93 -13.08 -27.65
CA GLU A 221 8.98 -13.58 -29.03
C GLU A 221 7.92 -14.66 -29.31
N LEU A 222 7.65 -15.55 -28.33
CA LEU A 222 6.57 -16.54 -28.45
C LEU A 222 5.20 -15.88 -28.55
N ILE A 223 4.98 -14.83 -27.75
CA ILE A 223 3.74 -14.04 -27.78
C ILE A 223 3.58 -13.33 -29.13
N LYS A 224 4.66 -12.76 -29.69
CA LYS A 224 4.64 -12.17 -31.04
C LYS A 224 4.29 -13.19 -32.12
N MET A 225 4.88 -14.38 -32.06
CA MET A 225 4.57 -15.47 -32.99
C MET A 225 3.06 -15.80 -32.97
N ILE A 226 2.48 -16.00 -31.78
CA ILE A 226 1.03 -16.24 -31.63
C ILE A 226 0.20 -15.05 -32.15
N CYS A 227 0.63 -13.82 -31.86
CA CYS A 227 -0.04 -12.62 -32.32
C CYS A 227 -0.05 -12.49 -33.86
N ASN A 228 0.99 -12.99 -34.53
CA ASN A 228 1.09 -13.05 -35.98
C ASN A 228 0.39 -14.28 -36.60
N GLY A 229 -0.25 -15.13 -35.77
CA GLY A 229 -0.93 -16.35 -36.23
C GLY A 229 -0.01 -17.55 -36.43
N THR A 230 1.25 -17.46 -36.02
CA THR A 230 2.19 -18.58 -36.07
C THR A 230 1.85 -19.60 -34.99
N GLN A 231 1.78 -20.86 -35.38
CA GLN A 231 1.57 -21.96 -34.46
C GLN A 231 2.88 -22.31 -33.75
N LEU A 232 2.87 -22.28 -32.42
CA LEU A 232 4.01 -22.68 -31.60
C LEU A 232 4.16 -24.20 -31.55
N CYS A 233 5.35 -24.66 -31.20
CA CYS A 233 5.54 -26.07 -30.84
C CYS A 233 4.72 -26.39 -29.57
N LYS A 234 4.35 -27.67 -29.39
CA LYS A 234 3.51 -28.11 -28.27
C LYS A 234 4.08 -27.69 -26.91
N CYS A 235 5.38 -27.87 -26.71
CA CYS A 235 6.05 -27.55 -25.43
C CYS A 235 5.99 -26.04 -25.10
N ASP A 236 6.28 -25.17 -26.08
CA ASP A 236 6.22 -23.71 -25.88
C ASP A 236 4.78 -23.23 -25.65
N SER A 237 3.83 -23.86 -26.34
CA SER A 237 2.40 -23.56 -26.19
C SER A 237 1.89 -23.93 -24.79
N GLU A 238 2.24 -25.12 -24.29
CA GLU A 238 1.88 -25.56 -22.95
C GLU A 238 2.50 -24.69 -21.86
N LYS A 239 3.79 -24.36 -21.99
CA LYS A 239 4.48 -23.45 -21.06
C LYS A 239 3.78 -22.11 -20.99
N LEU A 240 3.53 -21.47 -22.13
CA LEU A 240 2.92 -20.15 -22.18
C LEU A 240 1.48 -20.16 -21.65
N SER A 241 0.72 -21.22 -21.96
CA SER A 241 -0.63 -21.42 -21.41
C SER A 241 -0.61 -21.52 -19.88
N ASN A 242 0.34 -22.26 -19.31
CA ASN A 242 0.50 -22.39 -17.87
C ASN A 242 0.89 -21.06 -17.21
N ASP A 243 1.81 -20.32 -17.81
CA ASP A 243 2.23 -19.00 -17.33
C ASP A 243 1.04 -18.05 -17.24
N PHE A 244 0.27 -17.87 -18.32
CA PHE A 244 -0.94 -17.02 -18.31
C PHE A 244 -2.07 -17.58 -17.44
N SER A 245 -2.19 -18.91 -17.32
CA SER A 245 -3.16 -19.55 -16.42
C SER A 245 -2.94 -19.18 -14.96
N SER A 246 -1.68 -18.93 -14.59
CA SER A 246 -1.29 -18.57 -13.23
C SER A 246 -1.66 -17.14 -12.82
N VAL A 247 -1.97 -16.25 -13.77
CA VAL A 247 -2.47 -14.89 -13.49
C VAL A 247 -3.92 -14.97 -13.00
N CYS A 248 -4.29 -14.30 -11.90
CA CYS A 248 -5.69 -14.20 -11.48
C CYS A 248 -6.28 -12.82 -11.79
N PRO A 249 -7.10 -12.69 -12.85
CA PRO A 249 -7.85 -11.46 -13.10
C PRO A 249 -8.76 -11.09 -11.93
N CYS A 250 -9.21 -12.08 -11.15
CA CYS A 250 -10.04 -11.93 -9.96
C CYS A 250 -9.43 -11.01 -8.87
N LYS A 251 -8.10 -10.88 -8.85
CA LYS A 251 -7.34 -10.09 -7.89
C LYS A 251 -6.95 -8.71 -8.42
N VAL A 252 -7.22 -8.44 -9.71
CA VAL A 252 -6.89 -7.18 -10.38
C VAL A 252 -8.16 -6.35 -10.41
N LYS A 253 -8.36 -5.44 -9.44
CA LYS A 253 -9.63 -4.72 -9.26
C LYS A 253 -10.08 -3.96 -10.51
N TRP A 254 -9.32 -2.91 -10.87
CA TRP A 254 -9.73 -1.93 -11.89
C TRP A 254 -9.60 -2.46 -13.32
N PHE A 255 -8.71 -3.43 -13.52
CA PHE A 255 -8.37 -3.97 -14.84
C PHE A 255 -8.73 -5.45 -14.97
N SER A 256 -9.69 -5.94 -14.16
CA SER A 256 -10.08 -7.36 -14.15
C SER A 256 -10.52 -7.83 -15.54
N TYR A 257 -11.24 -6.98 -16.25
CA TYR A 257 -11.76 -7.27 -17.58
C TYR A 257 -10.63 -7.42 -18.61
N GLU A 258 -9.74 -6.44 -18.71
CA GLU A 258 -8.60 -6.44 -19.63
C GLU A 258 -7.68 -7.62 -19.36
N VAL A 259 -7.34 -7.86 -18.08
CA VAL A 259 -6.49 -8.99 -17.70
C VAL A 259 -7.17 -10.34 -17.99
N SER A 260 -8.49 -10.44 -17.82
CA SER A 260 -9.26 -11.63 -18.20
C SER A 260 -9.22 -11.89 -19.70
N LEU A 261 -9.37 -10.83 -20.51
CA LEU A 261 -9.31 -10.94 -21.97
C LEU A 261 -7.91 -11.33 -22.45
N ILE A 262 -6.86 -10.71 -21.91
CA ILE A 262 -5.47 -11.07 -22.21
C ILE A 262 -5.24 -12.54 -21.87
N LYS A 263 -5.58 -12.95 -20.64
CA LYS A 263 -5.47 -14.35 -20.20
C LYS A 263 -6.20 -15.30 -21.15
N ARG A 264 -7.46 -15.01 -21.47
CA ARG A 264 -8.27 -15.84 -22.37
C ARG A 264 -7.65 -15.93 -23.76
N ASN A 265 -7.18 -14.82 -24.33
CA ASN A 265 -6.60 -14.80 -25.67
C ASN A 265 -5.36 -15.69 -25.76
N PHE A 266 -4.48 -15.64 -24.77
CA PHE A 266 -3.26 -16.43 -24.79
C PHE A 266 -3.49 -17.89 -24.38
N VAL A 267 -4.40 -18.19 -23.46
CA VAL A 267 -4.76 -19.57 -23.12
C VAL A 267 -5.50 -20.27 -24.28
N LEU A 268 -6.44 -19.61 -24.94
CA LEU A 268 -7.18 -20.23 -26.06
C LEU A 268 -6.31 -20.42 -27.30
N LYS A 269 -5.45 -19.44 -27.64
CA LYS A 269 -4.57 -19.54 -28.81
C LYS A 269 -3.44 -20.55 -28.63
N THR A 270 -3.15 -20.97 -27.40
CA THR A 270 -2.12 -21.97 -27.08
C THR A 270 -2.69 -23.38 -26.85
N GLN A 271 -4.02 -23.54 -26.81
CA GLN A 271 -4.61 -24.87 -26.78
C GLN A 271 -4.57 -25.50 -28.19
N PRO A 272 -4.16 -26.78 -28.31
CA PRO A 272 -4.20 -27.47 -29.59
C PRO A 272 -5.64 -27.50 -30.12
N LYS A 273 -5.83 -27.15 -31.40
CA LYS A 273 -7.11 -27.30 -32.10
C LYS A 273 -7.53 -28.78 -32.08
N GLY A 274 -8.30 -29.17 -31.07
CA GLY A 274 -8.67 -30.57 -30.83
C GLY A 274 -9.43 -30.79 -29.52
N SER A 275 -9.27 -29.92 -28.52
CA SER A 275 -10.14 -29.94 -27.33
C SER A 275 -11.49 -29.31 -27.65
N ARG A 276 -12.36 -30.08 -28.32
CA ARG A 276 -13.81 -29.88 -28.27
C ARG A 276 -14.21 -29.88 -26.79
N GLY A 277 -14.68 -28.73 -26.28
CA GLY A 277 -15.43 -28.73 -25.03
C GLY A 277 -16.63 -29.67 -25.15
N PRO A 278 -17.19 -30.15 -24.02
CA PRO A 278 -18.44 -30.91 -24.07
C PRO A 278 -19.50 -29.99 -24.68
N GLY A 279 -19.86 -30.26 -25.94
CA GLY A 279 -20.97 -29.59 -26.60
C GLY A 279 -22.21 -29.82 -25.74
N ALA A 280 -23.04 -28.80 -25.63
CA ALA A 280 -24.40 -28.96 -25.15
C ALA A 280 -25.03 -30.11 -25.95
N GLY A 281 -25.32 -31.22 -25.26
CA GLY A 281 -25.94 -32.39 -25.86
C GLY A 281 -27.30 -32.00 -26.41
N TYR A 282 -27.38 -31.84 -27.73
CA TYR A 282 -28.59 -32.17 -28.45
C TYR A 282 -28.49 -33.65 -28.76
N GLU A 283 -29.16 -34.46 -27.95
CA GLU A 283 -29.47 -35.84 -28.32
C GLU A 283 -30.36 -35.78 -29.57
N SER A 284 -30.00 -36.58 -30.58
CA SER A 284 -30.85 -36.83 -31.74
C SER A 284 -32.16 -37.46 -31.27
N PRO A 285 -33.32 -37.13 -31.86
CA PRO A 285 -34.57 -37.79 -31.48
C PRO A 285 -34.47 -39.27 -31.83
N SER A 286 -34.95 -40.13 -30.93
CA SER A 286 -34.99 -41.58 -31.17
C SER A 286 -35.89 -41.87 -32.36
N SER A 287 -35.34 -42.59 -33.32
CA SER A 287 -36.10 -43.20 -34.41
C SER A 287 -36.50 -44.60 -33.98
N ASP A 288 -37.68 -44.73 -33.40
CA ASP A 288 -38.39 -46.01 -33.30
C ASP A 288 -39.85 -45.75 -33.75
N ASP A 289 -40.22 -46.46 -34.82
CA ASP A 289 -41.55 -46.81 -35.36
C ASP A 289 -42.68 -45.77 -35.47
#